data_AF-A0A5N5IAF3-F1
#
_entry.id   AF-A0A5N5IAF3-F1
#
_cell.length_a   1.000
_cell.length_b   1.000
_cell.length_c   1.000
_cell.angle_alpha   90.00
_cell.angle_beta   90.00
_cell.angle_gamma   90.00
#
_symmetry.space_group_name_H-M   'P 1'
#
loop_
_entity.id
_entity.type
_entity.pdbx_description
1 polymer ?
#
loop_
_entity_poly.entity_id
_entity_poly.type
_entity_poly.pdbx_seq_one_letter_code
_entity_poly.pdbx_strand_id
1 'polypeptide(L)'
;MRGDVRGAQELPWLLLPRICDDRMRFLSPFDGGKFLKLRVPEPIQRGKLFGSSQGWLFMVKEKQKDMFLFNPISGAQRQLPSLTTIPSSQNFVKTKEWKLHGVSSFCIHTVLSTSDVDHPGCMVAAIFYSHNVLGLCRPGDKTWSVLEVLDENEGHDQLLFSSTGKLYSLVTSETKNELIVAHSLQFGDDHAVDWMLMYDNIEPIEPDIYHHECYTVTYNGAWKSLLESPTMKSC
;
A
#
# COMPACT_ATOMS: atom_id res chain seq x y z
N MET A 1 -33.79 -5.10 -5.67
CA MET A 1 -33.96 -3.73 -5.15
C MET A 1 -32.58 -3.17 -4.89
N ARG A 2 -32.16 -2.17 -5.68
CA ARG A 2 -30.92 -1.41 -5.45
C ARG A 2 -31.23 -0.41 -4.34
N GLY A 3 -30.58 -0.55 -3.20
CA GLY A 3 -30.57 0.50 -2.18
C GLY A 3 -29.65 1.61 -2.67
N ASP A 4 -30.23 2.78 -2.91
CA ASP A 4 -29.53 4.01 -3.26
C ASP A 4 -28.77 4.46 -2.01
N VAL A 5 -27.47 4.18 -1.92
CA VAL A 5 -26.62 4.70 -0.83
C VAL A 5 -26.20 6.11 -1.21
N ARG A 6 -27.10 7.08 -0.98
CA ARG A 6 -26.79 8.50 -1.08
C ARG A 6 -26.53 9.06 0.31
N GLY A 7 -25.34 9.62 0.51
CA GLY A 7 -25.17 10.83 1.33
C GLY A 7 -24.77 10.66 2.80
N ALA A 8 -24.42 9.47 3.29
CA ALA A 8 -23.69 9.35 4.55
C ALA A 8 -22.19 9.24 4.22
N GLN A 9 -21.35 9.97 4.95
CA GLN A 9 -19.90 9.77 4.95
C GLN A 9 -19.67 8.30 5.32
N GLU A 10 -19.43 7.44 4.32
CA GLU A 10 -19.41 6.00 4.53
C GLU A 10 -18.29 5.65 5.50
N LEU A 11 -18.68 5.19 6.70
CA LEU A 11 -17.75 4.76 7.74
C LEU A 11 -16.85 3.65 7.21
N PRO A 12 -15.58 3.57 7.66
CA PRO A 12 -14.62 2.64 7.08
C PRO A 12 -15.10 1.19 7.25
N TRP A 13 -15.11 0.45 6.15
CA TRP A 13 -15.45 -0.97 6.16
C TRP A 13 -14.21 -1.83 6.25
N LEU A 14 -14.24 -2.81 7.14
CA LEU A 14 -13.16 -3.76 7.31
C LEU A 14 -13.31 -4.89 6.29
N LEU A 15 -12.32 -5.05 5.41
CA LEU A 15 -12.25 -6.21 4.52
C LEU A 15 -11.82 -7.43 5.32
N LEU A 16 -12.62 -8.49 5.28
CA LEU A 16 -12.34 -9.74 5.98
C LEU A 16 -11.57 -10.72 5.10
N PRO A 17 -10.72 -11.58 5.71
CA PRO A 17 -9.99 -12.61 4.99
C PRO A 17 -10.91 -13.50 4.14
N ARG A 18 -10.41 -13.80 2.94
CA ARG A 18 -11.10 -14.65 1.96
C ARG A 18 -10.87 -16.11 2.32
N ILE A 19 -11.81 -16.69 3.05
CA ILE A 19 -11.81 -18.11 3.40
C ILE A 19 -12.59 -18.84 2.31
N CYS A 20 -11.90 -19.29 1.27
CA CYS A 20 -12.38 -20.22 0.22
C CYS A 20 -13.60 -19.80 -0.65
N ASP A 21 -14.11 -18.58 -0.53
CA ASP A 21 -15.28 -18.08 -1.28
C ASP A 21 -14.86 -17.14 -2.43
N ASP A 22 -15.68 -17.05 -3.49
CA ASP A 22 -15.48 -16.13 -4.61
C ASP A 22 -15.77 -14.66 -4.24
N ARG A 23 -16.22 -14.41 -3.01
CA ARG A 23 -16.70 -13.11 -2.52
C ARG A 23 -15.73 -12.41 -1.59
N MET A 24 -15.72 -11.08 -1.67
CA MET A 24 -15.14 -10.22 -0.65
C MET A 24 -16.22 -9.89 0.38
N ARG A 25 -15.85 -10.00 1.66
CA ARG A 25 -16.73 -9.71 2.79
C ARG A 25 -16.23 -8.44 3.47
N PHE A 26 -17.09 -7.44 3.52
CA PHE A 26 -16.84 -6.20 4.21
C PHE A 26 -17.70 -6.18 5.48
N LEU A 27 -17.09 -5.82 6.60
CA LEU A 27 -17.76 -5.62 7.87
C LEU A 27 -17.87 -4.13 8.11
N SER A 28 -19.07 -3.64 8.40
CA SER A 28 -19.24 -2.31 8.97
C SER A 28 -19.18 -2.44 10.50
N PRO A 29 -18.09 -2.01 11.17
CA PRO A 29 -18.01 -2.10 12.62
C PRO A 29 -19.01 -1.16 13.31
N PHE A 30 -19.48 -0.13 12.61
CA PHE A 30 -20.35 0.91 13.15
C PHE A 30 -21.85 0.67 12.89
N ASP A 31 -22.21 -0.23 11.98
CA ASP A 31 -23.61 -0.57 11.69
C ASP A 31 -24.00 -1.90 12.37
N GLY A 32 -23.68 -2.03 13.66
CA GLY A 32 -24.02 -3.22 14.46
C GLY A 32 -23.38 -4.52 13.95
N GLY A 33 -22.23 -4.44 13.27
CA GLY A 33 -21.53 -5.61 12.73
C GLY A 33 -22.18 -6.22 11.48
N LYS A 34 -22.98 -5.45 10.73
CA LYS A 34 -23.53 -5.94 9.45
C LYS A 34 -22.42 -6.27 8.45
N PHE A 35 -22.62 -7.37 7.73
CA PHE A 35 -21.74 -7.81 6.67
C PHE A 35 -22.31 -7.41 5.30
N LEU A 36 -21.51 -6.69 4.52
CA LEU A 36 -21.73 -6.52 3.10
C LEU A 36 -20.93 -7.56 2.33
N LYS A 37 -21.63 -8.43 1.60
CA LYS A 37 -20.99 -9.42 0.71
C LYS A 37 -21.02 -8.88 -0.71
N LEU A 38 -19.86 -8.47 -1.22
CA LEU A 38 -19.73 -8.02 -2.59
C LEU A 38 -19.21 -9.17 -3.44
N ARG A 39 -19.92 -9.45 -4.54
CA ARG A 39 -19.44 -10.39 -5.55
C ARG A 39 -18.26 -9.75 -6.25
N VAL A 40 -17.13 -10.45 -6.25
CA VAL A 40 -15.95 -9.99 -6.96
C VAL A 40 -16.06 -10.47 -8.40
N PRO A 41 -15.88 -9.59 -9.41
CA PRO A 41 -15.77 -10.00 -10.80
C PRO A 41 -14.73 -11.12 -10.99
N GLU A 42 -15.02 -12.10 -11.85
CA GLU A 42 -14.10 -13.19 -12.20
C GLU A 42 -12.65 -12.77 -12.50
N PRO A 43 -12.38 -11.64 -13.20
CA PRO A 43 -11.01 -11.19 -13.47
C PRO A 43 -10.15 -10.97 -12.22
N ILE A 44 -10.76 -10.82 -11.05
CA ILE A 44 -10.12 -10.47 -9.78
C ILE A 44 -10.05 -11.69 -8.86
N GLN A 45 -10.77 -12.78 -9.16
CA GLN A 45 -10.84 -13.95 -8.30
C GLN A 45 -9.47 -14.61 -8.04
N ARG A 46 -8.46 -14.34 -8.87
CA ARG A 46 -7.08 -14.81 -8.70
C ARG A 46 -6.08 -13.71 -8.33
N GLY A 47 -6.55 -12.50 -8.10
CA GLY A 47 -5.72 -11.40 -7.60
C GLY A 47 -5.49 -11.54 -6.09
N LYS A 48 -4.26 -11.29 -5.65
CA LYS A 48 -3.95 -11.08 -4.23
C LYS A 48 -4.04 -9.61 -3.89
N LEU A 49 -4.64 -9.31 -2.74
CA LEU A 49 -4.67 -7.98 -2.15
C LEU A 49 -3.31 -7.69 -1.50
N PHE A 50 -2.79 -6.49 -1.67
CA PHE A 50 -1.56 -6.05 -1.01
C PHE A 50 -1.64 -4.61 -0.45
N GLY A 51 -2.82 -4.02 -0.44
CA GLY A 51 -3.04 -2.71 0.17
C GLY A 51 -4.40 -2.12 -0.17
N SER A 52 -4.75 -1.03 0.51
CA SER A 52 -5.95 -0.25 0.22
C SER A 52 -5.72 1.22 0.51
N SER A 53 -6.25 2.10 -0.33
CA SER A 53 -6.17 3.55 -0.11
C SER A 53 -7.34 4.23 -0.81
N GLN A 54 -7.93 5.26 -0.19
CA GLN A 54 -8.98 6.09 -0.81
C GLN A 54 -10.17 5.30 -1.39
N GLY A 55 -10.55 4.19 -0.74
CA GLY A 55 -11.65 3.32 -1.20
C GLY A 55 -11.27 2.33 -2.32
N TRP A 56 -10.02 2.33 -2.76
CA TRP A 56 -9.48 1.41 -3.76
C TRP A 56 -8.63 0.32 -3.10
N LEU A 57 -8.67 -0.87 -3.69
CA LEU A 57 -7.85 -2.02 -3.34
C LEU A 57 -6.73 -2.18 -4.36
N PHE A 58 -5.52 -2.41 -3.85
CA PHE A 58 -4.34 -2.72 -4.65
C PHE A 58 -4.25 -4.24 -4.84
N MET A 59 -4.32 -4.68 -6.09
CA MET A 59 -4.41 -6.10 -6.45
C MET A 59 -3.29 -6.53 -7.39
N VAL A 60 -2.71 -7.71 -7.17
CA VAL A 60 -1.71 -8.33 -8.07
C VAL A 60 -2.17 -9.70 -8.53
N LYS A 61 -2.10 -9.95 -9.84
CA LYS A 61 -2.18 -11.30 -10.42
C LYS A 61 -0.79 -11.92 -10.48
N GLU A 62 -0.39 -12.63 -9.45
CA GLU A 62 1.01 -13.09 -9.27
C GLU A 62 1.60 -13.83 -10.47
N LYS A 63 0.81 -14.65 -11.18
CA LYS A 63 1.28 -15.40 -12.36
C LYS A 63 1.68 -14.47 -13.52
N GLN A 64 0.84 -13.49 -13.81
CA GLN A 64 1.08 -12.49 -14.86
C GLN A 64 1.96 -11.34 -14.39
N LYS A 65 2.07 -11.17 -13.06
CA LYS A 65 2.72 -10.02 -12.40
C LYS A 65 2.02 -8.69 -12.73
N ASP A 66 0.76 -8.74 -13.13
CA ASP A 66 -0.07 -7.58 -13.43
C ASP A 66 -0.57 -6.95 -12.14
N MET A 67 -0.48 -5.63 -12.04
CA MET A 67 -0.95 -4.84 -10.91
C MET A 67 -2.12 -3.97 -11.36
N PHE A 68 -3.13 -3.82 -10.50
CA PHE A 68 -4.28 -2.97 -10.78
C PHE A 68 -4.95 -2.47 -9.51
N LEU A 69 -5.61 -1.34 -9.63
CA LEU A 69 -6.55 -0.81 -8.65
C LEU A 69 -7.93 -1.39 -8.91
N PHE A 70 -8.63 -1.76 -7.84
CA PHE A 70 -10.01 -2.22 -7.88
C PHE A 70 -10.87 -1.48 -6.86
N ASN A 71 -11.97 -0.90 -7.31
CA ASN A 71 -12.97 -0.35 -6.41
C ASN A 71 -14.05 -1.42 -6.15
N PRO A 72 -14.19 -1.93 -4.92
CA PRO A 72 -15.11 -3.01 -4.62
C PRO A 72 -16.59 -2.60 -4.73
N ILE A 73 -16.90 -1.31 -4.56
CA ILE A 73 -18.26 -0.78 -4.59
C ILE A 73 -18.73 -0.56 -6.02
N SER A 74 -17.95 0.18 -6.82
CA SER A 74 -18.31 0.49 -8.21
C SER A 74 -17.96 -0.65 -9.18
N GLY A 75 -17.08 -1.56 -8.79
CA GLY A 75 -16.53 -2.60 -9.65
C GLY A 75 -15.47 -2.10 -10.63
N ALA A 76 -15.13 -0.80 -10.59
CA ALA A 76 -14.17 -0.18 -11.50
C ALA A 76 -12.76 -0.74 -11.31
N GLN A 77 -12.01 -0.79 -12.41
CA GLN A 77 -10.62 -1.26 -12.43
C GLN A 77 -9.74 -0.29 -13.20
N ARG A 78 -8.54 -0.04 -12.69
CA ARG A 78 -7.51 0.74 -13.39
C ARG A 78 -6.18 0.01 -13.33
N GLN A 79 -5.51 -0.11 -14.47
CA GLN A 79 -4.23 -0.79 -14.54
C GLN A 79 -3.14 0.05 -13.88
N LEU A 80 -2.20 -0.63 -13.24
CA LEU A 80 -0.94 -0.07 -12.79
C LEU A 80 0.20 -0.72 -13.57
N PRO A 81 1.40 -0.13 -13.57
CA PRO A 81 2.55 -0.79 -14.15
C PRO A 81 2.82 -2.17 -13.54
N SER A 82 3.25 -3.13 -14.37
CA SER A 82 3.55 -4.49 -13.92
C SER A 82 4.71 -4.50 -12.91
N LEU A 83 4.70 -5.48 -11.99
CA LEU A 83 5.83 -5.71 -11.08
C LEU A 83 7.15 -5.93 -11.83
N THR A 84 7.08 -6.47 -13.06
CA THR A 84 8.28 -6.71 -13.89
C THR A 84 9.02 -5.43 -14.27
N THR A 85 8.36 -4.28 -14.20
CA THR A 85 8.97 -2.98 -14.49
C THR A 85 9.81 -2.45 -13.33
N ILE A 86 9.75 -3.10 -12.17
CA ILE A 86 10.60 -2.82 -11.02
C ILE A 86 11.85 -3.71 -11.11
N PRO A 87 13.07 -3.15 -11.18
CA PRO A 87 14.30 -3.93 -11.36
C PRO A 87 14.49 -5.05 -10.33
N SER A 88 14.27 -4.76 -9.04
CA SER A 88 14.45 -5.71 -7.93
C SER A 88 13.51 -6.93 -8.00
N SER A 89 12.36 -6.82 -8.68
CA SER A 89 11.37 -7.91 -8.79
C SER A 89 11.91 -9.16 -9.47
N GLN A 90 12.81 -9.01 -10.45
CA GLN A 90 13.25 -10.13 -11.30
C GLN A 90 14.09 -11.14 -10.51
N ASN A 91 14.90 -10.63 -9.58
CA ASN A 91 15.70 -11.43 -8.67
C ASN A 91 14.84 -11.92 -7.51
N PHE A 92 13.97 -11.07 -6.97
CA PHE A 92 13.15 -11.42 -5.81
C PHE A 92 12.23 -12.62 -6.05
N VAL A 93 11.66 -12.77 -7.24
CA VAL A 93 10.77 -13.91 -7.58
C VAL A 93 11.47 -15.28 -7.47
N LYS A 94 12.81 -15.32 -7.47
CA LYS A 94 13.59 -16.57 -7.33
C LYS A 94 13.88 -16.95 -5.86
N THR A 95 13.65 -16.03 -4.93
CA THR A 95 13.99 -16.17 -3.50
C THR A 95 13.08 -17.18 -2.78
N LYS A 96 13.46 -17.61 -1.57
CA LYS A 96 12.62 -18.50 -0.75
C LYS A 96 11.41 -17.74 -0.22
N GLU A 97 11.61 -16.48 0.10
CA GLU A 97 10.64 -15.52 0.63
C GLU A 97 9.48 -15.33 -0.35
N TRP A 98 9.76 -15.19 -1.65
CA TRP A 98 8.71 -15.16 -2.67
C TRP A 98 7.95 -16.49 -2.77
N LYS A 99 8.65 -17.63 -2.66
CA LYS A 99 7.99 -18.95 -2.73
C LYS A 99 7.04 -19.17 -1.55
N LEU A 100 7.37 -18.64 -0.38
CA LEU A 100 6.57 -18.76 0.85
C LEU A 100 5.43 -17.74 0.91
N HIS A 101 5.72 -16.47 0.63
CA HIS A 101 4.81 -15.35 0.90
C HIS A 101 4.29 -14.66 -0.38
N GLY A 102 4.87 -14.94 -1.54
CA GLY A 102 4.48 -14.38 -2.83
C GLY A 102 4.61 -12.86 -2.85
N VAL A 103 3.61 -12.18 -3.43
CA VAL A 103 3.61 -10.72 -3.56
C VAL A 103 3.61 -9.98 -2.21
N SER A 104 3.12 -10.61 -1.14
CA SER A 104 3.05 -9.97 0.17
C SER A 104 4.41 -9.72 0.83
N SER A 105 5.45 -10.44 0.42
CA SER A 105 6.84 -10.15 0.85
C SER A 105 7.56 -9.14 -0.04
N PHE A 106 6.98 -8.78 -1.19
CA PHE A 106 7.57 -7.82 -2.11
C PHE A 106 6.89 -6.45 -2.06
N CYS A 107 5.56 -6.39 -2.00
CA CYS A 107 4.81 -5.15 -1.91
C CYS A 107 4.46 -4.89 -0.45
N ILE A 108 5.07 -3.85 0.12
CA ILE A 108 5.02 -3.59 1.56
C ILE A 108 3.91 -2.60 1.91
N HIS A 109 3.84 -1.49 1.18
CA HIS A 109 2.84 -0.44 1.44
C HIS A 109 2.47 0.29 0.16
N THR A 110 1.24 0.79 0.08
CA THR A 110 0.74 1.53 -1.09
C THR A 110 -0.23 2.63 -0.70
N VAL A 111 -0.15 3.77 -1.38
CA VAL A 111 -1.05 4.92 -1.16
C VAL A 111 -1.45 5.59 -2.46
N LEU A 112 -2.69 6.11 -2.46
CA LEU A 112 -3.24 6.98 -3.48
C LEU A 112 -3.26 8.42 -2.97
N SER A 113 -2.90 9.35 -3.86
CA SER A 113 -3.02 10.79 -3.61
C SER A 113 -4.47 11.28 -3.59
N THR A 114 -5.37 10.62 -4.33
CA THR A 114 -6.80 10.96 -4.41
C THR A 114 -7.64 9.72 -4.71
N SER A 115 -8.92 9.74 -4.33
CA SER A 115 -9.90 8.71 -4.69
C SER A 115 -10.31 8.75 -6.16
N ASP A 116 -10.13 9.90 -6.82
CA ASP A 116 -10.37 10.07 -8.25
C ASP A 116 -9.15 9.60 -9.06
N VAL A 117 -9.13 8.31 -9.37
CA VAL A 117 -8.04 7.66 -10.13
C VAL A 117 -7.94 8.10 -11.58
N ASP A 118 -8.97 8.78 -12.10
CA ASP A 118 -8.99 9.30 -13.47
C ASP A 118 -8.51 10.75 -13.54
N HIS A 119 -8.31 11.40 -12.39
CA HIS A 119 -7.73 12.72 -12.31
C HIS A 119 -6.29 12.70 -12.87
N PRO A 120 -5.91 13.63 -13.76
CA PRO A 120 -4.59 13.62 -14.40
C PRO A 120 -3.41 13.78 -13.43
N GLY A 121 -3.67 14.40 -12.26
CA GLY A 121 -2.72 14.52 -11.16
C GLY A 121 -2.76 13.36 -10.15
N CYS A 122 -3.55 12.31 -10.40
CA CYS A 122 -3.60 11.16 -9.50
C CYS A 122 -2.28 10.38 -9.55
N MET A 123 -1.61 10.33 -8.41
CA MET A 123 -0.38 9.60 -8.17
C MET A 123 -0.62 8.40 -7.24
N VAL A 124 0.11 7.33 -7.51
CA VAL A 124 0.28 6.13 -6.69
C VAL A 124 1.72 6.07 -6.21
N ALA A 125 1.91 5.88 -4.91
CA ALA A 125 3.22 5.62 -4.32
C ALA A 125 3.21 4.25 -3.63
N ALA A 126 4.33 3.55 -3.68
CA ALA A 126 4.47 2.21 -3.15
C ALA A 126 5.86 1.96 -2.57
N ILE A 127 5.92 1.22 -1.46
CA ILE A 127 7.15 0.66 -0.90
C ILE A 127 7.25 -0.78 -1.38
N PHE A 128 8.35 -1.10 -2.04
CA PHE A 128 8.71 -2.45 -2.45
C PHE A 128 9.94 -2.93 -1.71
N TYR A 129 10.19 -4.25 -1.80
CA TYR A 129 11.45 -4.95 -1.51
C TYR A 129 12.33 -4.38 -0.39
N SER A 130 12.51 -5.12 0.70
CA SER A 130 13.39 -4.73 1.82
C SER A 130 13.19 -3.30 2.34
N HIS A 131 12.01 -2.72 2.13
CA HIS A 131 11.64 -1.38 2.58
C HIS A 131 12.43 -0.22 1.96
N ASN A 132 13.39 -0.45 1.07
CA ASN A 132 14.27 0.61 0.56
C ASN A 132 13.93 1.07 -0.88
N VAL A 133 12.96 0.42 -1.53
CA VAL A 133 12.56 0.74 -2.90
C VAL A 133 11.26 1.54 -2.90
N LEU A 134 11.34 2.83 -3.24
CA LEU A 134 10.18 3.68 -3.46
C LEU A 134 9.77 3.66 -4.94
N GLY A 135 8.54 3.24 -5.23
CA GLY A 135 7.98 3.29 -6.58
C GLY A 135 6.85 4.30 -6.70
N LEU A 136 6.86 5.07 -7.78
CA LEU A 136 5.82 6.05 -8.11
C LEU A 136 5.31 5.84 -9.54
N CYS A 137 4.00 6.02 -9.72
CA CYS A 137 3.36 6.01 -11.04
C CYS A 137 2.02 6.74 -11.01
N ARG A 138 1.43 6.94 -12.18
CA ARG A 138 0.03 7.31 -12.36
C ARG A 138 -0.79 6.07 -12.73
N PRO A 139 -2.09 6.03 -12.39
CA PRO A 139 -3.00 5.03 -12.94
C PRO A 139 -2.94 5.04 -14.48
N GLY A 140 -2.70 3.87 -15.08
CA GLY A 140 -2.57 3.71 -16.53
C GLY A 140 -1.15 3.83 -17.08
N ASP A 141 -0.16 4.24 -16.27
CA ASP A 141 1.24 4.22 -16.69
C ASP A 141 1.71 2.80 -17.02
N LYS A 142 2.72 2.72 -17.89
CA LYS A 142 3.30 1.43 -18.33
C LYS A 142 4.44 0.95 -17.45
N THR A 143 5.13 1.86 -16.75
CA THR A 143 6.34 1.58 -15.97
C THR A 143 6.32 2.29 -14.63
N TRP A 144 6.85 1.66 -13.59
CA TRP A 144 7.13 2.34 -12.32
C TRP A 144 8.34 3.26 -12.47
N SER A 145 8.26 4.46 -11.90
CA SER A 145 9.43 5.28 -11.61
C SER A 145 9.97 4.86 -10.25
N VAL A 146 11.13 4.19 -10.26
CA VAL A 146 11.70 3.55 -9.06
C VAL A 146 12.87 4.37 -8.54
N LEU A 147 12.91 4.58 -7.23
CA LEU A 147 13.99 5.26 -6.53
C LEU A 147 14.49 4.42 -5.34
N GLU A 148 15.81 4.36 -5.22
CA GLU A 148 16.53 3.71 -4.13
C GLU A 148 17.49 4.76 -3.56
N VAL A 149 16.98 5.61 -2.66
CA VAL A 149 17.71 6.81 -2.16
C VAL A 149 18.11 6.66 -0.69
N LEU A 150 17.66 5.60 -0.03
CA LEU A 150 17.97 5.33 1.37
C LEU A 150 19.32 4.63 1.52
N ASP A 151 20.01 4.94 2.62
CA ASP A 151 21.23 4.24 3.03
C ASP A 151 20.94 2.78 3.39
N GLU A 152 21.96 1.91 3.43
CA GLU A 152 21.78 0.46 3.66
C GLU A 152 21.07 0.11 4.98
N ASN A 153 21.14 0.99 5.98
CA ASN A 153 20.51 0.81 7.30
C ASN A 153 19.20 1.60 7.46
N GLU A 154 18.60 2.04 6.35
CA GLU A 154 17.38 2.84 6.35
C GLU A 154 16.27 2.14 5.56
N GLY A 155 15.02 2.27 6.05
CA GLY A 155 13.86 1.66 5.43
C GLY A 155 12.63 2.54 5.49
N HIS A 156 11.87 2.60 4.41
CA HIS A 156 10.53 3.16 4.38
C HIS A 156 9.56 2.26 5.16
N ASP A 157 8.79 2.83 6.06
CA ASP A 157 7.76 2.11 6.81
C ASP A 157 6.35 2.43 6.33
N GLN A 158 6.08 3.72 6.10
CA GLN A 158 4.77 4.17 5.71
C GLN A 158 4.88 5.34 4.73
N LEU A 159 3.91 5.42 3.83
CA LEU A 159 3.74 6.54 2.92
C LEU A 159 2.43 7.25 3.23
N LEU A 160 2.38 8.56 2.98
CA LEU A 160 1.16 9.35 3.08
C LEU A 160 1.19 10.49 2.06
N PHE A 161 0.12 10.64 1.29
CA PHE A 161 -0.10 11.87 0.54
C PHE A 161 -0.87 12.88 1.39
N SER A 162 -0.37 14.11 1.44
CA SER A 162 -1.14 15.24 1.97
C SER A 162 -2.21 15.70 0.99
N SER A 163 -3.19 16.44 1.50
CA SER A 163 -4.20 17.13 0.68
C SER A 163 -3.59 18.12 -0.33
N THR A 164 -2.36 18.59 -0.09
CA THR A 164 -1.62 19.48 -0.99
C THR A 164 -0.81 18.74 -2.06
N GLY A 165 -0.85 17.41 -2.10
CA GLY A 165 -0.14 16.59 -3.09
C GLY A 165 1.32 16.25 -2.73
N LYS A 166 1.82 16.72 -1.58
CA LYS A 166 3.14 16.30 -1.06
C LYS A 166 3.11 14.86 -0.58
N LEU A 167 4.17 14.11 -0.87
CA LEU A 167 4.38 12.75 -0.40
C LEU A 167 5.24 12.77 0.86
N TYR A 168 4.75 12.16 1.93
CA TYR A 168 5.51 11.93 3.15
C TYR A 168 5.90 10.45 3.20
N SER A 169 7.14 10.18 3.57
CA SER A 169 7.61 8.85 3.92
C SER A 169 8.09 8.84 5.35
N LEU A 170 7.55 7.94 6.15
CA LEU A 170 8.14 7.56 7.42
C LEU A 170 9.32 6.66 7.11
N VAL A 171 10.48 7.01 7.66
CA VAL A 171 11.71 6.26 7.48
C VAL A 171 12.26 5.89 8.85
N THR A 172 12.61 4.64 9.01
CA THR A 172 13.37 4.18 10.15
C THR A 172 14.85 4.13 9.82
N SER A 173 15.68 4.57 10.77
CA SER A 173 17.13 4.62 10.67
C SER A 173 17.73 4.27 12.02
N GLU A 174 18.85 3.55 12.02
CA GLU A 174 19.62 3.30 13.24
C GLU A 174 20.46 4.51 13.68
N THR A 175 20.64 5.50 12.78
CA THR A 175 21.61 6.58 12.96
C THR A 175 21.01 7.98 12.89
N LYS A 176 19.88 8.16 12.19
CA LYS A 176 19.21 9.45 12.03
C LYS A 176 17.95 9.50 12.87
N ASN A 177 17.85 10.51 13.73
CA ASN A 177 16.72 10.70 14.64
C ASN A 177 16.05 12.06 14.40
N GLU A 178 14.72 12.09 14.45
CA GLU A 178 13.88 13.30 14.53
C GLU A 178 14.15 14.38 13.46
N LEU A 179 14.52 13.97 12.24
CA LEU A 179 14.81 14.86 11.13
C LEU A 179 13.70 14.80 10.07
N ILE A 180 13.24 15.97 9.62
CA ILE A 180 12.44 16.08 8.39
C ILE A 180 13.36 16.57 7.27
N VAL A 181 13.53 15.76 6.22
CA VAL A 181 14.34 16.11 5.05
C VAL A 181 13.43 16.27 3.84
N ALA A 182 13.52 17.43 3.19
CA ALA A 182 12.74 17.73 2.00
C ALA A 182 13.54 17.43 0.73
N HIS A 183 12.94 16.65 -0.16
CA HIS A 183 13.43 16.39 -1.51
C HIS A 183 12.39 16.84 -2.53
N SER A 184 12.84 17.23 -3.73
CA SER A 184 11.97 17.41 -4.87
C SER A 184 12.26 16.29 -5.85
N LEU A 185 11.24 15.50 -6.16
CA LEU A 185 11.34 14.39 -7.09
C LEU A 185 10.69 14.78 -8.41
N GLN A 186 11.45 14.72 -9.50
CA GLN A 186 10.93 14.93 -10.84
C GLN A 186 10.40 13.61 -11.40
N PHE A 187 9.14 13.59 -11.83
CA PHE A 187 8.49 12.42 -12.40
C PHE A 187 7.95 12.70 -13.80
N GLY A 188 8.49 11.98 -14.78
CA GLY A 188 8.19 12.23 -16.19
C GLY A 188 8.62 13.63 -16.61
N ASP A 189 7.96 14.15 -17.64
CA ASP A 189 8.42 15.39 -18.29
C ASP A 189 7.86 16.68 -17.63
N ASP A 190 6.80 16.62 -16.81
CA ASP A 190 6.03 17.84 -16.46
C ASP A 190 5.60 17.99 -14.99
N HIS A 191 5.92 17.08 -14.06
CA HIS A 191 5.45 17.21 -12.67
C HIS A 191 6.47 16.81 -11.61
N ALA A 192 6.80 17.79 -10.76
CA ALA A 192 7.57 17.58 -9.54
C ALA A 192 6.63 17.18 -8.38
N VAL A 193 7.04 16.18 -7.61
CA VAL A 193 6.41 15.82 -6.33
C VAL A 193 7.37 16.19 -5.21
N ASP A 194 6.91 17.03 -4.29
CA ASP A 194 7.61 17.29 -3.04
C ASP A 194 7.56 16.04 -2.17
N TRP A 195 8.73 15.49 -1.86
CA TRP A 195 8.90 14.27 -1.10
C TRP A 195 9.60 14.56 0.24
N MET A 196 8.85 14.39 1.33
CA MET A 196 9.31 14.66 2.69
C MET A 196 9.65 13.35 3.37
N LEU A 197 10.91 13.17 3.74
CA LEU A 197 11.37 12.08 4.60
C LEU A 197 11.20 12.50 6.05
N MET A 198 10.53 11.66 6.83
CA MET A 198 10.35 11.84 8.27
C MET A 198 11.03 10.69 8.98
N TYR A 199 12.14 10.97 9.66
CA TYR A 199 12.88 9.96 10.39
C TYR A 199 12.24 9.71 11.76
N ASP A 200 11.91 8.45 12.03
CA ASP A 200 11.40 7.99 13.31
C ASP A 200 12.47 7.24 14.11
N ASN A 201 12.37 7.34 15.43
CA ASN A 201 13.26 6.63 16.34
C ASN A 201 12.80 5.18 16.43
N ILE A 202 13.65 4.23 16.04
CA ILE A 202 13.50 2.87 16.56
C ILE A 202 14.19 2.84 17.92
N GLU A 203 13.42 2.72 19.01
CA GLU A 203 14.01 2.08 20.18
C GLU A 203 14.22 0.61 19.81
N PRO A 204 15.45 0.09 19.80
CA PRO A 204 15.71 -1.29 19.41
C PRO A 204 15.14 -2.20 20.49
N ILE A 205 13.87 -2.55 20.34
CA ILE A 205 13.29 -3.69 21.02
C ILE A 205 13.64 -4.87 20.12
N GLU A 206 14.69 -5.62 20.46
CA GLU A 206 14.96 -6.91 19.82
C GLU A 206 13.74 -7.80 20.08
N PRO A 207 12.92 -8.09 19.06
CA PRO A 207 11.76 -8.90 19.30
C PRO A 207 12.18 -10.36 19.40
N ASP A 208 11.55 -11.12 20.30
CA ASP A 208 11.80 -12.55 20.38
C ASP A 208 11.12 -13.24 19.18
N ILE A 209 11.93 -13.68 18.21
CA ILE A 209 11.47 -14.33 16.97
C ILE A 209 11.59 -15.85 17.11
N TYR A 210 10.46 -16.54 17.02
CA TYR A 210 10.38 -18.01 17.00
C TYR A 210 10.00 -18.48 15.60
N HIS A 211 10.90 -19.19 14.93
CA HIS A 211 10.63 -19.79 13.62
C HIS A 211 10.02 -21.18 13.79
N HIS A 212 8.85 -21.39 13.17
CA HIS A 212 8.24 -22.69 12.97
C HIS A 212 8.30 -23.05 11.49
N GLU A 213 8.12 -24.34 11.17
CA GLU A 213 8.23 -24.85 9.79
C GLU A 213 7.33 -24.09 8.79
N CYS A 214 6.18 -23.58 9.25
CA CYS A 214 5.17 -22.94 8.41
C CYS A 214 4.88 -21.47 8.75
N TYR A 215 5.41 -20.93 9.84
CA TYR A 215 5.13 -19.56 10.30
C TYR A 215 6.21 -19.06 11.26
N THR A 216 6.23 -17.75 11.51
CA THR A 216 7.13 -17.12 12.50
C THR A 216 6.27 -16.39 13.54
N VAL A 217 6.62 -16.50 14.82
CA VAL A 217 5.97 -15.78 15.92
C VAL A 217 6.96 -14.74 16.46
N THR A 218 6.48 -13.52 16.65
CA THR A 218 7.28 -12.39 17.13
C THR A 218 6.66 -11.88 18.44
N TYR A 219 7.38 -11.99 19.55
CA TYR A 219 7.00 -11.39 20.84
C TYR A 219 7.76 -10.08 21.06
N ASN A 220 7.22 -9.18 21.90
CA ASN A 220 7.82 -7.87 22.18
C ASN A 220 8.07 -7.05 20.89
N GLY A 221 7.08 -7.03 19.98
CA GLY A 221 7.20 -6.31 18.72
C GLY A 221 7.45 -4.80 18.92
N ALA A 222 8.23 -4.21 18.01
CA ALA A 222 8.50 -2.78 17.98
C ALA A 222 7.21 -1.97 17.82
N TRP A 223 7.08 -0.89 18.59
CA TRP A 223 6.09 0.15 18.33
C TRP A 223 6.54 0.93 17.09
N LYS A 224 5.66 1.05 16.08
CA LYS A 224 5.91 1.89 14.91
C LYS A 224 5.04 3.12 14.99
N SER A 225 5.62 4.31 14.83
CA SER A 225 4.82 5.53 14.65
C SER A 225 3.98 5.41 13.38
N LEU A 226 2.86 6.13 13.37
CA LEU A 226 1.97 6.19 12.22
C LEU A 226 1.93 7.62 11.70
N LEU A 227 2.05 7.77 10.37
CA LEU A 227 1.71 9.01 9.70
C LEU A 227 0.20 9.18 9.69
N GLU A 228 -0.28 10.14 10.46
CA GLU A 228 -1.70 10.51 10.48
C GLU A 228 -1.93 11.80 9.68
N SER A 229 -2.95 11.80 8.83
CA SER A 229 -3.40 13.04 8.20
C SER A 229 -4.12 13.92 9.23
N PRO A 230 -3.86 15.23 9.33
CA PRO A 230 -4.48 16.11 10.31
C PRO A 230 -6.00 16.33 10.12
N THR A 231 -6.64 15.64 9.17
CA THR A 231 -8.09 15.69 8.94
C THR A 231 -8.86 14.71 9.83
N MET A 232 -8.74 14.89 11.14
CA MET A 232 -9.81 14.60 12.08
C MET A 232 -9.95 15.81 13.00
N LYS A 233 -10.63 16.85 12.50
CA LYS A 233 -11.34 17.75 13.42
C LYS A 233 -12.51 16.92 13.95
N SER A 234 -12.35 16.40 15.16
CA SER A 234 -13.49 15.95 15.97
C SER A 234 -14.51 17.10 16.04
N CYS A 235 -15.72 16.83 15.57
CA CYS A 235 -16.90 17.59 15.99
C CYS A 235 -17.28 17.15 17.41
#